data_AF-A0A1I1GE33-F1
#
_entry.id   AF-A0A1I1GE33-F1
#
_cell.length_a   1.000
_cell.length_b   1.000
_cell.length_c   1.000
_cell.angle_alpha   90.00
_cell.angle_beta   90.00
_cell.angle_gamma   90.00
#
_symmetry.space_group_name_H-M   'P 1'
#
loop_
_entity.id
_entity.type
_entity.pdbx_description
1 polymer ?
#
loop_
_entity_poly.entity_id
_entity_poly.type
_entity_poly.pdbx_seq_one_letter_code
_entity_poly.pdbx_strand_id
1 'polypeptide(L)'
;MSTHSPDSETPTATPVREQWSSISKHVFNSYLEANNAFLASMGVQPPTASKTTDADRDCGASTTVESPLAELAFADEAWLTERSVEEHDELGVGEYVRFTKRISESDVSAFATASGDTNRLHLEDGFAETTQFGGRIAHGTLVAGTISAALARFPGTTVYLSQDLEFLAPVEIGDAVTAECELLEDLGDDRYRVRTTVSAASDDGDENDDGRTVIDGEAVVAISPLPDE
;
A
#
# COMPACT_ATOMS: atom_id res chain seq x y z
N MET A 1 53.18 17.65 43.37
CA MET A 1 51.84 18.11 42.95
C MET A 1 51.57 17.48 41.60
N SER A 2 50.83 16.37 41.61
CA SER A 2 50.45 15.61 40.42
C SER A 2 49.07 16.08 40.00
N THR A 3 48.91 16.58 38.78
CA THR A 3 47.61 16.97 38.23
C THR A 3 47.12 15.87 37.31
N HIS A 4 46.08 15.16 37.78
CA HIS A 4 45.23 14.29 36.97
C HIS A 4 44.47 15.13 35.93
N SER A 5 44.43 14.65 34.68
CA SER A 5 43.42 15.04 33.69
C SER A 5 42.23 14.08 33.81
N PRO A 6 40.97 14.52 33.72
CA PRO A 6 39.86 13.62 33.52
C PRO A 6 39.64 13.39 32.02
N ASP A 7 39.54 12.12 31.64
CA ASP A 7 39.05 11.70 30.33
C ASP A 7 37.58 12.13 30.17
N SER A 8 37.29 12.84 29.08
CA SER A 8 35.92 13.15 28.66
C SER A 8 35.38 12.01 27.81
N GLU A 9 34.49 11.20 28.40
CA GLU A 9 33.66 10.24 27.65
C GLU A 9 32.63 11.00 26.80
N THR A 10 32.70 10.79 25.49
CA THR A 10 31.70 11.26 24.52
C THR A 10 30.47 10.34 24.61
N PRO A 11 29.23 10.86 24.76
CA PRO A 11 28.06 10.00 24.73
C PRO A 11 27.85 9.51 23.30
N THR A 12 27.81 8.19 23.12
CA THR A 12 27.44 7.53 21.87
C THR A 12 26.01 7.92 21.50
N ALA A 13 25.86 8.64 20.39
CA ALA A 13 24.56 8.93 19.79
C ALA A 13 23.92 7.61 19.31
N THR A 14 22.79 7.26 19.89
CA THR A 14 21.92 6.18 19.40
C THR A 14 21.39 6.58 18.01
N PRO A 15 21.43 5.69 17.01
CA PRO A 15 21.04 6.04 15.65
C PRO A 15 19.55 6.40 15.59
N VAL A 16 19.26 7.53 14.95
CA VAL A 16 17.93 8.11 14.71
C VAL A 16 16.89 7.05 14.28
N ARG A 17 17.32 6.04 13.50
CA ARG A 17 16.51 4.92 13.00
C ARG A 17 15.75 4.13 14.08
N GLU A 18 16.29 4.00 15.29
CA GLU A 18 15.66 3.25 16.38
C GLU A 18 14.53 4.04 17.06
N GLN A 19 14.62 5.37 17.11
CA GLN A 19 13.58 6.23 17.69
C GLN A 19 12.32 6.33 16.81
N TRP A 20 12.45 6.24 15.49
CA TRP A 20 11.29 6.30 14.57
C TRP A 20 10.39 5.06 14.67
N SER A 21 10.97 3.85 14.79
CA SER A 21 10.18 2.61 14.93
C SER A 21 9.33 2.53 16.22
N SER A 22 9.76 3.24 17.26
CA SER A 22 9.09 3.29 18.58
C SER A 22 7.87 4.21 18.54
N ILE A 23 7.97 5.32 17.81
CA ILE A 23 6.88 6.29 17.65
C ILE A 23 5.77 5.67 16.78
N SER A 24 6.11 4.96 15.70
CA SER A 24 5.14 4.32 14.81
C SER A 24 4.24 3.31 15.54
N LYS A 25 4.80 2.46 16.42
CA LYS A 25 4.01 1.44 17.15
C LYS A 25 3.01 2.02 18.15
N HIS A 26 3.38 3.10 18.84
CA HIS A 26 2.49 3.74 19.82
C HIS A 26 1.38 4.56 19.16
N VAL A 27 1.68 5.19 18.02
CA VAL A 27 0.69 5.91 17.21
C VAL A 27 -0.32 4.92 16.60
N PHE A 28 0.15 3.79 16.09
CA PHE A 28 -0.67 2.73 15.51
C PHE A 28 -1.72 2.15 16.47
N ASN A 29 -1.31 1.78 17.70
CA ASN A 29 -2.25 1.28 18.71
C ASN A 29 -3.31 2.33 19.06
N SER A 30 -2.92 3.61 19.10
CA SER A 30 -3.86 4.70 19.41
C SER A 30 -4.88 4.95 18.30
N TYR A 31 -4.49 4.78 17.03
CA TYR A 31 -5.41 4.91 15.89
C TYR A 31 -6.33 3.69 15.74
N LEU A 32 -5.83 2.48 16.01
CA LEU A 32 -6.66 1.28 16.01
C LEU A 32 -7.75 1.36 17.10
N GLU A 33 -7.40 1.82 18.30
CA GLU A 33 -8.36 2.05 19.39
C GLU A 33 -9.37 3.16 19.03
N ALA A 34 -8.90 4.26 18.43
CA ALA A 34 -9.78 5.35 18.00
C ALA A 34 -10.74 4.94 16.87
N ASN A 35 -10.25 4.16 15.90
CA ASN A 35 -11.07 3.65 14.80
C ASN A 35 -12.05 2.59 15.31
N ASN A 36 -11.63 1.69 16.20
CA ASN A 36 -12.53 0.73 16.85
C ASN A 36 -13.61 1.42 17.68
N ALA A 37 -13.30 2.51 18.38
CA ALA A 37 -14.29 3.31 19.11
C ALA A 37 -15.29 4.01 18.17
N PHE A 38 -14.81 4.51 17.03
CA PHE A 38 -15.65 5.10 15.99
C PHE A 38 -16.56 4.06 15.33
N LEU A 39 -16.06 2.87 15.01
CA LEU A 39 -16.81 1.75 14.45
C LEU A 39 -17.85 1.18 15.43
N ALA A 40 -17.51 1.13 16.74
CA ALA A 40 -18.48 0.79 17.78
C ALA A 40 -19.62 1.81 17.88
N SER A 41 -19.33 3.10 17.63
CA SER A 41 -20.37 4.14 17.55
C SER A 41 -21.30 3.97 16.34
N MET A 42 -20.86 3.23 15.32
CA MET A 42 -21.62 2.86 14.12
C MET A 42 -22.26 1.46 14.22
N GLY A 43 -22.19 0.80 15.38
CA GLY A 43 -22.88 -0.47 15.66
C GLY A 43 -22.11 -1.73 15.31
N VAL A 44 -20.80 -1.62 15.00
CA VAL A 44 -19.93 -2.74 14.64
C VAL A 44 -19.20 -3.24 15.90
N GLN A 45 -19.25 -4.55 16.20
CA GLN A 45 -18.68 -5.13 17.44
C GLN A 45 -17.32 -5.81 17.20
N PRO A 46 -16.40 -5.81 18.18
CA PRO A 46 -15.13 -6.53 18.08
C PRO A 46 -15.26 -8.02 18.50
N PRO A 47 -14.65 -8.97 17.77
CA PRO A 47 -14.76 -10.39 18.09
C PRO A 47 -13.67 -10.93 19.03
N THR A 48 -14.01 -12.01 19.73
CA THR A 48 -13.17 -12.74 20.69
C THR A 48 -12.41 -13.89 20.02
N ALA A 49 -11.11 -14.01 20.30
CA ALA A 49 -10.19 -14.96 19.66
C ALA A 49 -10.49 -16.45 19.92
N SER A 50 -10.40 -17.28 18.87
CA SER A 50 -10.24 -18.74 18.97
C SER A 50 -9.17 -19.22 17.98
N LYS A 51 -8.40 -20.26 18.36
CA LYS A 51 -7.19 -20.78 17.72
C LYS A 51 -7.46 -22.07 16.92
N THR A 52 -6.79 -22.26 15.78
CA THR A 52 -6.25 -23.55 15.22
C THR A 52 -5.54 -23.28 13.88
N THR A 53 -4.21 -23.45 13.71
CA THR A 53 -3.33 -24.61 13.35
C THR A 53 -3.19 -24.94 11.86
N ASP A 54 -1.91 -24.97 11.42
CA ASP A 54 -1.30 -25.19 10.09
C ASP A 54 -1.64 -26.48 9.33
N ALA A 55 -1.58 -26.42 7.98
CA ALA A 55 -0.98 -27.47 7.13
C ALA A 55 -0.68 -27.01 5.67
N ASP A 56 0.59 -27.12 5.30
CA ASP A 56 1.25 -27.45 4.00
C ASP A 56 0.71 -26.96 2.63
N ARG A 57 1.58 -26.19 1.93
CA ARG A 57 1.44 -25.68 0.55
C ARG A 57 2.10 -26.62 -0.48
N ASP A 58 1.43 -26.85 -1.61
CA ASP A 58 2.01 -27.38 -2.84
C ASP A 58 1.79 -26.38 -4.00
N CYS A 59 2.80 -26.21 -4.83
CA CYS A 59 2.95 -25.12 -5.80
C CYS A 59 2.62 -25.63 -7.21
N GLY A 60 1.68 -24.98 -7.91
CA GLY A 60 1.21 -25.45 -9.22
C GLY A 60 0.71 -24.35 -10.15
N ALA A 61 1.62 -23.86 -11.00
CA ALA A 61 1.45 -23.35 -12.37
C ALA A 61 0.33 -22.32 -12.68
N SER A 62 0.76 -21.07 -12.80
CA SER A 62 0.05 -19.94 -13.42
C SER A 62 -0.33 -20.24 -14.87
N THR A 63 -1.62 -20.06 -15.20
CA THR A 63 -2.11 -20.00 -16.58
C THR A 63 -2.96 -18.74 -16.71
N THR A 64 -2.38 -17.70 -17.31
CA THR A 64 -3.00 -16.43 -17.63
C THR A 64 -3.92 -16.56 -18.85
N VAL A 65 -5.24 -16.44 -18.65
CA VAL A 65 -6.18 -15.77 -19.57
C VAL A 65 -7.31 -15.19 -18.71
N GLU A 66 -7.28 -13.87 -18.48
CA GLU A 66 -8.19 -13.14 -17.58
C GLU A 66 -9.64 -13.13 -18.12
N SER A 67 -10.56 -13.63 -17.30
CA SER A 67 -11.99 -13.27 -17.36
C SER A 67 -12.15 -11.85 -16.83
N PRO A 68 -13.10 -11.03 -17.33
CA PRO A 68 -13.43 -9.78 -16.65
C PRO A 68 -13.88 -10.11 -15.22
N LEU A 69 -13.18 -9.53 -14.24
CA LEU A 69 -13.52 -9.62 -12.82
C LEU A 69 -14.94 -9.05 -12.64
N ALA A 70 -15.84 -9.83 -12.04
CA ALA A 70 -17.25 -9.45 -11.88
C ALA A 70 -17.41 -8.16 -11.06
N GLU A 71 -16.43 -7.87 -10.21
CA GLU A 71 -16.33 -6.72 -9.32
C GLU A 71 -16.01 -5.40 -10.06
N LEU A 72 -15.46 -5.47 -11.28
CA LEU A 72 -14.97 -4.30 -12.01
C LEU A 72 -15.81 -3.98 -13.24
N ALA A 73 -16.24 -2.72 -13.33
CA ALA A 73 -17.04 -2.24 -14.45
C ALA A 73 -16.24 -2.03 -15.76
N PHE A 74 -14.91 -1.91 -15.67
CA PHE A 74 -14.02 -1.69 -16.82
C PHE A 74 -12.58 -2.12 -16.50
N ALA A 75 -11.81 -2.41 -17.54
CA ALA A 75 -10.37 -2.68 -17.49
C ALA A 75 -9.68 -2.04 -18.71
N ASP A 76 -8.37 -1.81 -18.60
CA ASP A 76 -7.49 -1.37 -19.68
C ASP A 76 -6.54 -2.53 -20.02
N GLU A 77 -6.25 -2.76 -21.30
CA GLU A 77 -5.38 -3.86 -21.76
C GLU A 77 -3.93 -3.72 -21.27
N ALA A 78 -3.50 -2.51 -20.92
CA ALA A 78 -2.17 -2.26 -20.38
C ALA A 78 -2.07 -2.49 -18.86
N TRP A 79 -3.20 -2.78 -18.20
CA TRP A 79 -3.20 -3.08 -16.78
C TRP A 79 -2.95 -4.57 -16.55
N LEU A 80 -2.13 -4.88 -15.55
CA LEU A 80 -1.88 -6.25 -15.14
C LEU A 80 -2.45 -6.47 -13.75
N THR A 81 -3.13 -7.60 -13.58
CA THR A 81 -3.63 -8.06 -12.29
C THR A 81 -3.08 -9.45 -12.01
N GLU A 82 -2.63 -9.67 -10.78
CA GLU A 82 -2.33 -11.00 -10.25
C GLU A 82 -3.06 -11.12 -8.91
N ARG A 83 -3.70 -12.25 -8.68
CA ARG A 83 -4.34 -12.57 -7.40
C ARG A 83 -3.98 -13.99 -7.00
N SER A 84 -3.87 -14.23 -5.71
CA SER A 84 -3.51 -15.55 -5.19
C SER A 84 -4.68 -16.53 -5.12
N VAL A 85 -5.91 -16.00 -5.02
CA VAL A 85 -7.17 -16.76 -5.01
C VAL A 85 -8.22 -16.13 -5.91
N GLU A 86 -9.13 -16.96 -6.41
CA GLU A 86 -10.16 -16.55 -7.37
C GLU A 86 -11.52 -16.34 -6.69
N GLU A 87 -11.79 -17.06 -5.60
CA GLU A 87 -13.05 -17.04 -4.87
C GLU A 87 -12.90 -16.41 -3.48
N HIS A 88 -13.95 -15.73 -3.02
CA HIS A 88 -13.95 -15.05 -1.72
C HIS A 88 -13.79 -16.04 -0.55
N ASP A 89 -14.41 -17.22 -0.65
CA ASP A 89 -14.36 -18.24 0.41
C ASP A 89 -12.95 -18.84 0.61
N GLU A 90 -12.03 -18.57 -0.32
CA GLU A 90 -10.62 -18.95 -0.23
C GLU A 90 -9.76 -17.87 0.42
N LEU A 91 -10.32 -16.67 0.69
CA LEU A 91 -9.57 -15.59 1.33
C LEU A 91 -9.17 -15.95 2.75
N GLY A 92 -7.88 -15.71 3.03
CA GLY A 92 -7.29 -15.91 4.33
C GLY A 92 -5.99 -15.11 4.47
N VAL A 93 -5.35 -15.24 5.64
CA VAL A 93 -4.06 -14.61 5.88
C VAL A 93 -3.00 -15.17 4.91
N GLY A 94 -2.28 -14.26 4.26
CA GLY A 94 -1.26 -14.55 3.25
C GLY A 94 -1.76 -14.48 1.80
N GLU A 95 -3.07 -14.34 1.59
CA GLU A 95 -3.60 -14.08 0.26
C GLU A 95 -3.33 -12.64 -0.16
N TYR A 96 -3.12 -12.42 -1.46
CA TYR A 96 -2.70 -11.13 -1.99
C TYR A 96 -3.31 -10.82 -3.36
N VAL A 97 -3.28 -9.53 -3.67
CA VAL A 97 -3.54 -9.00 -5.00
C VAL A 97 -2.44 -8.02 -5.38
N ARG A 98 -1.97 -8.12 -6.62
CA ARG A 98 -1.12 -7.13 -7.27
C ARG A 98 -1.86 -6.47 -8.42
N PHE A 99 -1.69 -5.16 -8.52
CA PHE A 99 -2.17 -4.37 -9.64
C PHE A 99 -1.06 -3.49 -10.18
N THR A 100 -0.77 -3.62 -11.47
CA THR A 100 0.26 -2.84 -12.15
C THR A 100 -0.36 -1.94 -13.22
N LYS A 101 0.04 -0.67 -13.22
CA LYS A 101 -0.24 0.25 -14.33
C LYS A 101 0.90 1.25 -14.53
N ARG A 102 0.98 1.81 -15.73
CA ARG A 102 1.83 2.98 -16.00
C ARG A 102 1.14 4.27 -15.55
N ILE A 103 1.88 5.17 -14.90
CA ILE A 103 1.41 6.51 -14.55
C ILE A 103 1.67 7.45 -15.71
N SER A 104 0.61 7.88 -16.40
CA SER A 104 0.70 8.74 -17.58
C SER A 104 0.59 10.23 -17.25
N GLU A 105 1.00 11.10 -18.18
CA GLU A 105 0.71 12.54 -18.09
C GLU A 105 -0.79 12.83 -17.96
N SER A 106 -1.63 12.02 -18.62
CA SER A 106 -3.09 12.14 -18.51
C SER A 106 -3.60 11.79 -17.12
N ASP A 107 -3.02 10.80 -16.43
CA ASP A 107 -3.38 10.49 -15.05
C ASP A 107 -3.05 11.67 -14.13
N VAL A 108 -1.85 12.25 -14.26
CA VAL A 108 -1.41 13.41 -13.47
C VAL A 108 -2.32 14.62 -13.70
N SER A 109 -2.65 14.91 -14.95
CA SER A 109 -3.51 16.04 -15.31
C SER A 109 -4.96 15.85 -14.83
N ALA A 110 -5.50 14.65 -14.99
CA ALA A 110 -6.83 14.29 -14.52
C ALA A 110 -6.90 14.32 -12.99
N PHE A 111 -5.89 13.80 -12.31
CA PHE A 111 -5.82 13.82 -10.85
C PHE A 111 -5.71 15.24 -10.31
N ALA A 112 -4.88 16.11 -10.90
CA ALA A 112 -4.81 17.52 -10.49
C ALA A 112 -6.17 18.21 -10.60
N THR A 113 -6.94 17.89 -11.64
CA THR A 113 -8.29 18.43 -11.84
C THR A 113 -9.28 17.87 -10.81
N ALA A 114 -9.25 16.56 -10.55
CA ALA A 114 -10.17 15.89 -9.64
C ALA A 114 -9.90 16.21 -8.17
N SER A 115 -8.62 16.27 -7.77
CA SER A 115 -8.19 16.54 -6.40
C SER A 115 -8.10 18.03 -6.06
N GLY A 116 -7.91 18.89 -7.07
CA GLY A 116 -7.56 20.29 -6.87
C GLY A 116 -6.10 20.54 -6.52
N ASP A 117 -5.25 19.49 -6.44
CA ASP A 117 -3.82 19.64 -6.23
C ASP A 117 -3.12 20.02 -7.56
N THR A 118 -3.03 21.33 -7.78
CA THR A 118 -2.35 21.92 -8.94
C THR A 118 -0.93 22.37 -8.61
N ASN A 119 -0.22 21.69 -7.70
CA ASN A 119 1.16 22.01 -7.39
C ASN A 119 2.02 21.95 -8.67
N ARG A 120 2.77 23.04 -8.92
CA ARG A 120 3.61 23.22 -10.12
C ARG A 120 4.65 22.12 -10.28
N LEU A 121 5.06 21.48 -9.18
CA LEU A 121 5.97 20.34 -9.18
C LEU A 121 5.49 19.20 -10.09
N HIS A 122 4.18 18.99 -10.19
CA HIS A 122 3.59 17.91 -10.98
C HIS A 122 3.23 18.33 -12.42
N LEU A 123 3.18 19.65 -12.70
CA LEU A 123 2.53 20.19 -13.89
C LEU A 123 3.42 21.04 -14.79
N GLU A 124 4.51 21.61 -14.26
CA GLU A 124 5.38 22.52 -15.01
C GLU A 124 6.83 22.03 -15.03
N ASP A 125 7.31 21.62 -16.20
CA ASP A 125 8.70 21.16 -16.40
C ASP A 125 9.72 22.18 -15.87
N GLY A 126 9.61 23.44 -16.30
CA GLY A 126 10.56 24.48 -15.93
C GLY A 126 10.57 24.83 -14.43
N PHE A 127 9.51 24.53 -13.68
CA PHE A 127 9.56 24.63 -12.22
C PHE A 127 10.20 23.38 -11.63
N ALA A 128 9.78 22.20 -12.06
CA ALA A 128 10.22 20.92 -11.53
C ALA A 128 11.73 20.68 -11.74
N GLU A 129 12.27 21.08 -12.89
CA GLU A 129 13.72 21.06 -13.21
C GLU A 129 14.57 21.86 -12.21
N THR A 130 14.00 22.89 -11.56
CA THR A 130 14.70 23.70 -10.56
C THR A 130 14.70 23.10 -9.16
N THR A 131 13.97 22.00 -8.95
CA THR A 131 13.87 21.31 -7.68
C THR A 131 14.90 20.18 -7.58
N GLN A 132 14.99 19.55 -6.40
CA GLN A 132 15.86 18.39 -6.19
C GLN A 132 15.53 17.17 -7.06
N PHE A 133 14.34 17.15 -7.68
CA PHE A 133 13.89 16.04 -8.51
C PHE A 133 14.38 16.14 -9.96
N GLY A 134 14.78 17.32 -10.44
CA GLY A 134 15.30 17.50 -11.80
C GLY A 134 14.27 17.35 -12.93
N GLY A 135 13.01 17.05 -12.61
CA GLY A 135 11.90 16.87 -13.55
C GLY A 135 10.58 16.72 -12.81
N ARG A 136 9.46 16.66 -13.56
CA ARG A 136 8.13 16.43 -12.97
C ARG A 136 8.02 15.02 -12.41
N ILE A 137 7.40 14.91 -11.24
CA ILE A 137 7.07 13.63 -10.59
C ILE A 137 5.56 13.53 -10.45
N ALA A 138 5.03 12.31 -10.38
CA ALA A 138 3.61 12.09 -10.12
C ALA A 138 3.21 12.52 -8.70
N HIS A 139 1.92 12.84 -8.48
CA HIS A 139 1.39 13.03 -7.14
C HIS A 139 1.50 11.73 -6.34
N GLY A 140 2.03 11.78 -5.11
CA GLY A 140 2.11 10.58 -4.27
C GLY A 140 0.74 9.95 -4.03
N THR A 141 -0.31 10.75 -3.80
CA THR A 141 -1.67 10.25 -3.61
C THR A 141 -2.29 9.66 -4.88
N LEU A 142 -1.89 10.12 -6.07
CA LEU A 142 -2.28 9.47 -7.33
C LEU A 142 -1.69 8.05 -7.39
N VAL A 143 -0.40 7.91 -7.05
CA VAL A 143 0.27 6.61 -6.99
C VAL A 143 -0.39 5.74 -5.92
N ALA A 144 -0.66 6.26 -4.72
CA ALA A 144 -1.39 5.52 -3.68
C ALA A 144 -2.78 5.07 -4.12
N GLY A 145 -3.40 5.73 -5.11
CA GLY A 145 -4.65 5.29 -5.71
C GLY A 145 -4.59 3.91 -6.35
N THR A 146 -3.41 3.41 -6.74
CA THR A 146 -3.26 2.04 -7.26
C THR A 146 -3.47 0.98 -6.17
N ILE A 147 -3.24 1.32 -4.89
CA ILE A 147 -3.61 0.46 -3.76
C ILE A 147 -5.13 0.25 -3.74
N SER A 148 -5.91 1.32 -3.91
CA SER A 148 -7.38 1.20 -4.01
C SER A 148 -7.81 0.32 -5.18
N ALA A 149 -7.08 0.39 -6.29
CA ALA A 149 -7.35 -0.45 -7.46
C ALA A 149 -7.01 -1.93 -7.19
N ALA A 150 -5.91 -2.22 -6.49
CA ALA A 150 -5.56 -3.57 -6.05
C ALA A 150 -6.60 -4.13 -5.06
N LEU A 151 -7.00 -3.34 -4.06
CA LEU A 151 -8.01 -3.75 -3.08
C LEU A 151 -9.37 -4.10 -3.73
N ALA A 152 -9.76 -3.37 -4.77
CA ALA A 152 -11.00 -3.62 -5.52
C ALA A 152 -10.98 -4.91 -6.36
N ARG A 153 -9.85 -5.63 -6.42
CA ARG A 153 -9.65 -6.86 -7.18
C ARG A 153 -9.59 -8.11 -6.29
N PHE A 154 -9.64 -7.95 -4.96
CA PHE A 154 -9.97 -9.08 -4.11
C PHE A 154 -11.37 -9.59 -4.51
N PRO A 155 -11.58 -10.92 -4.55
CA PRO A 155 -12.90 -11.47 -4.85
C PRO A 155 -13.91 -11.03 -3.78
N GLY A 156 -15.06 -10.50 -4.19
CA GLY A 156 -16.05 -9.91 -3.28
C GLY A 156 -16.13 -8.38 -3.32
N THR A 157 -16.93 -7.82 -2.41
CA THR A 157 -17.13 -6.36 -2.29
C THR A 157 -16.19 -5.80 -1.23
N THR A 158 -15.10 -5.16 -1.69
CA THR A 158 -14.13 -4.52 -0.80
C THR A 158 -14.53 -3.10 -0.41
N VAL A 159 -14.60 -2.83 0.89
CA VAL A 159 -14.77 -1.50 1.50
C VAL A 159 -13.48 -1.09 2.19
N TYR A 160 -12.93 0.04 1.79
CA TYR A 160 -11.67 0.58 2.29
C TYR A 160 -11.93 1.44 3.53
N LEU A 161 -11.58 0.93 4.73
CA LEU A 161 -11.98 1.54 6.01
C LEU A 161 -10.95 2.54 6.55
N SER A 162 -9.66 2.20 6.44
CA SER A 162 -8.57 3.09 6.85
C SER A 162 -7.29 2.76 6.09
N GLN A 163 -6.41 3.76 5.97
CA GLN A 163 -5.10 3.62 5.33
C GLN A 163 -4.06 4.48 6.06
N ASP A 164 -2.89 3.90 6.29
CA ASP A 164 -1.65 4.60 6.67
C ASP A 164 -0.59 4.46 5.58
N LEU A 165 0.17 5.51 5.28
CA LEU A 165 1.14 5.53 4.18
C LEU A 165 2.41 6.28 4.54
N GLU A 166 3.54 5.71 4.14
CA GLU A 166 4.84 6.37 4.05
C GLU A 166 5.25 6.51 2.58
N PHE A 167 5.58 7.73 2.15
CA PHE A 167 6.10 8.00 0.80
C PHE A 167 7.63 7.96 0.84
N LEU A 168 8.22 6.90 0.31
CA LEU A 168 9.64 6.58 0.44
C LEU A 168 10.50 7.15 -0.70
N ALA A 169 9.95 7.24 -1.91
CA ALA A 169 10.64 7.74 -3.09
C ALA A 169 9.66 8.35 -4.12
N PRO A 170 10.12 9.29 -4.96
CA PRO A 170 9.31 9.84 -6.03
C PRO A 170 9.08 8.81 -7.15
N VAL A 171 7.98 8.99 -7.89
CA VAL A 171 7.63 8.25 -9.11
C VAL A 171 7.67 9.22 -10.28
N GLU A 172 8.40 8.87 -11.34
CA GLU A 172 8.47 9.68 -12.54
C GLU A 172 7.23 9.45 -13.41
N ILE A 173 6.88 10.48 -14.20
CA ILE A 173 5.77 10.35 -15.13
C ILE A 173 6.21 9.44 -16.27
N GLY A 174 5.46 8.35 -16.49
CA GLY A 174 5.79 7.30 -17.41
C GLY A 174 6.23 6.01 -16.73
N ASP A 175 6.48 6.01 -15.42
CA ASP A 175 6.87 4.78 -14.70
C ASP A 175 5.70 3.79 -14.61
N ALA A 176 6.03 2.50 -14.69
CA ALA A 176 5.12 1.44 -14.27
C ALA A 176 5.23 1.25 -12.76
N VAL A 177 4.08 1.26 -12.09
CA VAL A 177 3.99 1.03 -10.65
C VAL A 177 3.12 -0.20 -10.37
N THR A 178 3.52 -0.99 -9.38
CA THR A 178 2.81 -2.18 -8.91
C THR A 178 2.39 -1.95 -7.47
N ALA A 179 1.09 -1.90 -7.22
CA ALA A 179 0.52 -1.98 -5.88
C ALA A 179 0.33 -3.44 -5.49
N GLU A 180 0.83 -3.83 -4.32
CA GLU A 180 0.57 -5.13 -3.71
C GLU A 180 -0.21 -4.95 -2.41
N CYS A 181 -1.25 -5.75 -2.23
CA CYS A 181 -2.09 -5.80 -1.05
C CYS A 181 -2.11 -7.23 -0.52
N GLU A 182 -1.55 -7.48 0.65
CA GLU A 182 -1.47 -8.81 1.29
C GLU A 182 -2.27 -8.83 2.60
N LEU A 183 -3.15 -9.81 2.77
CA LEU A 183 -3.93 -9.98 3.99
C LEU A 183 -3.02 -10.47 5.13
N LEU A 184 -2.79 -9.63 6.14
CA LEU A 184 -1.91 -9.95 7.27
C LEU A 184 -2.64 -10.56 8.46
N GLU A 185 -3.87 -10.15 8.69
CA GLU A 185 -4.64 -10.52 9.88
C GLU A 185 -6.13 -10.52 9.57
N ASP A 186 -6.84 -11.55 10.02
CA ASP A 186 -8.29 -11.59 10.06
C ASP A 186 -8.76 -10.94 11.38
N LEU A 187 -9.49 -9.83 11.26
CA LEU A 187 -10.03 -9.05 12.37
C LEU A 187 -11.49 -9.42 12.70
N GLY A 188 -12.03 -10.42 12.01
CA GLY A 188 -13.40 -10.91 12.06
C GLY A 188 -14.44 -9.94 11.48
N ASP A 189 -15.66 -10.44 11.30
CA ASP A 189 -16.76 -9.75 10.59
C ASP A 189 -16.34 -9.24 9.21
N ASP A 190 -15.74 -10.12 8.40
CA ASP A 190 -15.26 -9.81 7.05
C ASP A 190 -14.14 -8.76 6.98
N ARG A 191 -13.53 -8.39 8.12
CA ARG A 191 -12.48 -7.36 8.17
C ARG A 191 -11.08 -7.96 8.17
N TYR A 192 -10.19 -7.32 7.44
CA TYR A 192 -8.78 -7.70 7.36
C TYR A 192 -7.86 -6.51 7.57
N ARG A 193 -6.73 -6.76 8.24
CA ARG A 193 -5.55 -5.91 8.15
C ARG A 193 -4.77 -6.30 6.90
N VAL A 194 -4.37 -5.33 6.12
CA VAL A 194 -3.71 -5.55 4.83
C VAL A 194 -2.40 -4.78 4.80
N ARG A 195 -1.29 -5.43 4.44
CA ARG A 195 -0.07 -4.71 4.06
C ARG A 195 -0.28 -4.14 2.68
N THR A 196 0.05 -2.87 2.49
CA THR A 196 -0.07 -2.18 1.21
C THR A 196 1.28 -1.61 0.82
N THR A 197 1.86 -2.10 -0.28
CA THR A 197 3.11 -1.57 -0.82
C THR A 197 2.90 -1.11 -2.25
N VAL A 198 3.68 -0.13 -2.70
CA VAL A 198 3.81 0.21 -4.11
C VAL A 198 5.27 0.23 -4.49
N SER A 199 5.64 -0.52 -5.52
CA SER A 199 6.96 -0.45 -6.16
C SER A 199 6.87 0.21 -7.53
N ALA A 200 7.94 0.90 -7.93
CA ALA A 200 8.12 1.42 -9.27
C ALA A 200 9.25 0.64 -9.96
N ALA A 201 9.07 0.33 -11.25
CA ALA A 201 10.12 -0.31 -12.04
C ALA A 201 11.40 0.53 -12.03
N SER A 202 12.55 -0.12 -11.87
CA SER A 202 13.84 0.57 -11.99
C SER A 202 14.23 0.73 -13.46
N ASP A 203 14.85 1.86 -13.81
CA ASP A 203 15.37 2.13 -15.15
C ASP A 203 16.52 1.21 -15.59
N ASP A 204 17.00 0.33 -14.69
CA ASP A 204 18.15 -0.53 -14.93
C ASP A 204 17.85 -1.70 -15.90
N GLY A 205 16.60 -1.87 -16.34
CA GLY A 205 16.20 -2.84 -17.36
C GLY A 205 16.36 -4.30 -16.92
N ASP A 206 16.48 -4.55 -15.62
CA ASP A 206 16.47 -5.89 -15.06
C ASP A 206 15.03 -6.38 -14.96
N GLU A 207 14.70 -7.36 -15.79
CA GLU A 207 13.40 -8.03 -15.81
C GLU A 207 13.11 -8.80 -14.51
N ASN A 208 14.09 -8.97 -13.62
CA ASN A 208 13.95 -9.63 -12.32
C ASN A 208 14.05 -8.67 -11.12
N ASP A 209 14.03 -7.35 -11.34
CA ASP A 209 13.98 -6.40 -10.23
C ASP A 209 12.54 -6.33 -9.67
N ASP A 210 12.39 -6.58 -8.37
CA ASP A 210 11.12 -6.42 -7.63
C ASP A 210 10.65 -4.94 -7.59
N GLY A 211 11.46 -4.05 -8.17
CA GLY A 211 11.25 -2.62 -8.26
C GLY A 211 11.65 -1.93 -6.97
N ARG A 212 11.80 -0.61 -7.05
CA ARG A 212 12.06 0.22 -5.88
C ARG A 212 10.74 0.47 -5.15
N THR A 213 10.66 0.13 -3.87
CA THR A 213 9.49 0.51 -3.04
C THR A 213 9.41 2.03 -2.95
N VAL A 214 8.29 2.59 -3.40
CA VAL A 214 8.01 4.04 -3.39
C VAL A 214 6.98 4.41 -2.32
N ILE A 215 6.11 3.47 -1.94
CA ILE A 215 5.12 3.62 -0.87
C ILE A 215 5.08 2.34 -0.03
N ASP A 216 5.04 2.48 1.29
CA ASP A 216 4.80 1.41 2.25
C ASP A 216 3.68 1.81 3.20
N GLY A 217 2.93 0.85 3.72
CA GLY A 217 1.77 1.15 4.56
C GLY A 217 0.91 -0.05 4.93
N GLU A 218 -0.17 0.25 5.64
CA GLU A 218 -1.20 -0.73 6.02
C GLU A 218 -2.60 -0.16 5.86
N ALA A 219 -3.52 -1.03 5.44
CA ALA A 219 -4.95 -0.77 5.38
C ALA A 219 -5.72 -1.60 6.41
N VAL A 220 -6.92 -1.14 6.71
CA VAL A 220 -8.00 -2.01 7.17
C VAL A 220 -9.11 -1.98 6.13
N VAL A 221 -9.57 -3.15 5.72
CA VAL A 221 -10.66 -3.32 4.75
C VAL A 221 -11.73 -4.25 5.29
N ALA A 222 -12.94 -4.15 4.76
CA ALA A 222 -13.96 -5.19 4.88
C ALA A 222 -14.20 -5.79 3.49
N ILE A 223 -14.24 -7.12 3.35
CA ILE A 223 -14.49 -7.81 2.09
C ILE A 223 -15.71 -8.70 2.30
N SER A 224 -16.86 -8.28 1.80
CA SER A 224 -18.11 -9.03 1.95
C SER A 224 -18.48 -9.77 0.67
N PRO A 225 -19.35 -10.80 0.74
CA PRO A 225 -19.85 -11.47 -0.46
C PRO A 225 -20.52 -10.50 -1.45
N LEU A 226 -20.47 -10.85 -2.73
CA LEU A 226 -21.26 -10.13 -3.74
C LEU A 226 -22.77 -10.29 -3.44
N PRO A 227 -23.57 -9.23 -3.63
CA PRO A 227 -25.02 -9.33 -3.47
C PRO A 227 -25.61 -10.31 -4.49
N ASP A 228 -26.63 -11.07 -4.08
CA ASP A 228 -27.42 -11.90 -4.98
C ASP A 228 -28.07 -11.01 -6.07
N GLU A 229 -27.95 -11.41 -7.35
CA GLU A 229 -28.58 -10.72 -8.50
C GLU A 229 -30.12 -10.86 -8.58
#